data_AF-A0A2D7TBH0-F1
#
_entry.id   AF-A0A2D7TBH0-F1
#
_cell.length_a   1.000
_cell.length_b   1.000
_cell.length_c   1.000
_cell.angle_alpha   90.00
_cell.angle_beta   90.00
_cell.angle_gamma   90.00
#
_symmetry.space_group_name_H-M   'P 1'
#
loop_
_entity.id
_entity.type
_entity.pdbx_description
1 polymer ?
#
loop_
_entity_poly.entity_id
_entity_poly.type
_entity_poly.pdbx_seq_one_letter_code
_entity_poly.pdbx_strand_id
1 'polypeptide(L)'
;MTETNQRQPQLSDSFGGTVEKNIPENVEWIDECFYIKKTRFGLYTSVLKEPLGQNFITGATEEGVITMTRWHLKCLQEGTLGDCTKVINSGVVSGKL
;
A
#
# COMPACT_ATOMS: atom_id res chain seq x y z
N MET A 1 15.03 -24.71 -13.58
CA MET A 1 14.65 -24.24 -12.23
C MET A 1 14.90 -22.76 -12.21
N THR A 2 13.85 -21.94 -12.28
CA THR A 2 13.99 -20.48 -12.27
C THR A 2 14.36 -20.07 -10.85
N GLU A 3 15.59 -19.61 -10.64
CA GLU A 3 16.04 -19.07 -9.36
C GLU A 3 15.12 -17.91 -9.00
N THR A 4 14.23 -18.14 -8.04
CA THR A 4 13.39 -17.06 -7.51
C THR A 4 14.31 -16.23 -6.63
N ASN A 5 14.75 -15.08 -7.13
CA ASN A 5 15.53 -14.11 -6.38
C ASN A 5 14.71 -13.71 -5.14
N GLN A 6 15.05 -14.26 -3.97
CA GLN A 6 14.40 -13.99 -2.69
C GLN A 6 14.91 -12.66 -2.13
N ARG A 7 14.66 -11.55 -2.83
CA ARG A 7 14.90 -10.22 -2.25
C ARG A 7 13.84 -9.93 -1.20
N GLN A 8 14.25 -9.27 -0.11
CA GLN A 8 13.30 -8.76 0.87
C GLN A 8 12.35 -7.76 0.19
N PRO A 9 11.04 -7.82 0.51
CA PRO A 9 10.06 -6.91 -0.07
C PRO A 9 10.37 -5.47 0.37
N GLN A 10 10.32 -4.55 -0.58
CA GLN A 10 10.53 -3.13 -0.35
C GLN A 10 9.20 -2.39 -0.35
N LEU A 11 9.19 -1.20 0.24
CA LEU A 11 8.01 -0.33 0.25
C LEU A 11 7.50 -0.05 -1.17
N SER A 12 8.41 0.11 -2.13
CA SER A 12 8.10 0.33 -3.55
C SER A 12 7.36 -0.80 -4.25
N ASP A 13 7.48 -2.03 -3.75
CA ASP A 13 6.78 -3.19 -4.30
C ASP A 13 5.28 -3.19 -3.97
N SER A 14 4.88 -2.37 -2.98
CA SER A 14 3.51 -2.29 -2.45
C SER A 14 2.79 -1.00 -2.86
N PHE A 15 3.40 -0.16 -3.71
CA PHE A 15 2.76 1.06 -4.17
C PHE A 15 1.57 0.77 -5.08
N GLY A 16 0.46 1.48 -4.85
CA GLY A 16 -0.63 1.55 -5.79
C GLY A 16 -0.23 2.29 -7.08
N GLY A 17 -1.02 2.13 -8.14
CA GLY A 17 -0.72 2.75 -9.43
C GLY A 17 -0.94 4.28 -9.51
N THR A 18 -1.37 4.92 -8.42
CA THR A 18 -1.80 6.33 -8.42
C THR A 18 -1.11 7.14 -7.33
N VAL A 19 -0.56 8.29 -7.72
CA VAL A 19 0.01 9.31 -6.81
C VAL A 19 -0.88 10.54 -6.81
N GLU A 20 -1.33 10.95 -5.63
CA GLU A 20 -2.12 12.15 -5.43
C GLU A 20 -1.20 13.37 -5.35
N LYS A 21 -1.42 14.34 -6.24
CA LYS A 21 -0.65 15.59 -6.28
C LYS A 21 -1.23 16.70 -5.41
N ASN A 22 -2.53 16.61 -5.08
CA ASN A 22 -3.26 17.63 -4.33
C ASN A 22 -3.71 17.03 -2.99
N ILE A 23 -2.85 17.11 -1.98
CA ILE A 23 -3.16 16.69 -0.62
C ILE A 23 -3.67 17.93 0.13
N PRO A 24 -4.88 17.89 0.72
CA PRO A 24 -5.35 18.99 1.54
C PRO A 24 -4.45 19.16 2.78
N GLU A 25 -4.14 20.40 3.17
CA GLU A 25 -3.21 20.67 4.28
C GLU A 25 -3.78 20.25 5.65
N ASN A 26 -5.10 20.13 5.78
CA ASN A 26 -5.79 19.78 7.02
C ASN A 26 -6.11 18.27 7.10
N VAL A 27 -5.16 17.43 6.70
CA VAL A 27 -5.29 15.97 6.84
C VAL A 27 -4.74 15.50 8.19
N GLU A 28 -5.44 14.56 8.79
CA GLU A 28 -4.97 13.88 10.00
C GLU A 28 -3.92 12.83 9.62
N TRP A 29 -2.66 13.12 9.94
CA TRP A 29 -1.56 12.18 9.76
C TRP A 29 -1.54 11.17 10.90
N ILE A 30 -1.81 9.92 10.55
CA ILE A 30 -1.74 8.79 11.46
C ILE A 30 -0.28 8.34 11.55
N ASP A 31 0.23 8.28 12.78
CA ASP A 31 1.61 7.89 13.12
C ASP A 31 2.68 8.68 12.33
N GLU A 32 2.34 9.91 11.89
CA GLU A 32 3.15 10.74 11.00
C GLU A 32 3.53 10.09 9.65
N CYS A 33 2.91 8.96 9.29
CA CYS A 33 3.31 8.12 8.16
C CYS A 33 2.31 8.15 7.00
N PHE A 34 1.00 8.18 7.30
CA PHE A 34 -0.06 8.10 6.30
C PHE A 34 -1.34 8.77 6.78
N TYR A 35 -2.26 9.10 5.87
CA TYR A 35 -3.61 9.53 6.21
C TYR A 35 -4.65 8.69 5.47
N ILE A 36 -5.90 8.75 5.91
CA ILE A 36 -7.01 8.06 5.25
C ILE A 36 -7.83 9.03 4.41
N LYS A 37 -8.04 8.66 3.15
CA LYS A 37 -8.92 9.34 2.21
C LYS A 37 -10.17 8.50 1.98
N LYS A 38 -11.34 9.13 2.09
CA LYS A 38 -12.60 8.54 1.62
C LYS A 38 -12.81 8.85 0.14
N THR A 39 -12.97 7.81 -0.66
CA THR A 39 -13.27 7.90 -2.09
C THR A 39 -14.76 8.10 -2.33
N ARG A 40 -15.14 8.56 -3.53
CA ARG A 40 -16.55 8.77 -3.94
C ARG A 40 -17.42 7.51 -3.84
N PHE A 41 -16.81 6.33 -3.85
CA PHE A 41 -17.50 5.03 -3.81
C PHE A 41 -17.69 4.50 -2.39
N GLY A 42 -17.38 5.31 -1.37
CA GLY A 42 -17.46 4.88 0.03
C GLY A 42 -16.30 3.99 0.47
N LEU A 43 -15.29 3.77 -0.37
CA LEU A 43 -14.06 3.07 0.00
C LEU A 43 -13.08 4.02 0.67
N TYR A 44 -12.22 3.47 1.50
CA TYR A 44 -11.18 4.16 2.22
C TYR A 44 -9.82 3.76 1.64
N THR A 45 -8.95 4.74 1.42
CA THR A 45 -7.61 4.52 0.88
C THR A 45 -6.60 5.18 1.80
N SER A 46 -5.56 4.44 2.19
CA SER A 46 -4.40 5.01 2.87
C SER A 46 -3.45 5.64 1.85
N VAL A 47 -2.99 6.85 2.17
CA VAL A 47 -2.08 7.64 1.36
C VAL A 47 -0.84 7.95 2.18
N LEU A 48 0.32 7.58 1.66
CA LEU A 48 1.60 7.74 2.36
C LEU A 48 2.07 9.20 2.34
N LYS A 49 2.76 9.58 3.40
CA LYS A 49 3.53 10.83 3.49
C LYS A 49 4.85 10.73 2.73
N GLU A 50 5.45 9.54 2.72
CA GLU A 50 6.71 9.24 2.07
C GLU A 50 6.61 7.89 1.35
N PRO A 51 6.63 7.86 0.00
CA PRO A 51 6.58 9.00 -0.91
C PRO A 51 5.22 9.74 -0.85
N LEU A 52 5.28 11.07 -0.89
CA LEU A 52 4.14 11.94 -0.68
C LEU A 52 3.02 11.70 -1.69
N GLY A 53 1.83 11.40 -1.19
CA GLY A 53 0.63 11.23 -2.00
C GLY A 53 0.50 9.85 -2.63
N GLN A 54 1.39 8.91 -2.33
CA GLN A 54 1.32 7.58 -2.89
C GLN A 54 0.17 6.79 -2.26
N ASN A 55 -0.79 6.35 -3.09
CA ASN A 55 -1.84 5.45 -2.62
C ASN A 55 -1.25 4.09 -2.29
N PHE A 56 -1.71 3.52 -1.17
CA PHE A 56 -1.13 2.32 -0.59
C PHE A 56 -2.17 1.20 -0.48
N ILE A 57 -3.04 1.22 0.54
CA ILE A 57 -4.05 0.18 0.77
C ILE A 57 -5.44 0.78 0.61
N THR A 58 -6.32 0.09 -0.10
CA THR A 58 -7.74 0.46 -0.23
C THR A 58 -8.63 -0.62 0.35
N GLY A 59 -9.65 -0.23 1.11
CA GLY A 59 -10.58 -1.14 1.78
C GLY A 59 -11.97 -0.56 1.98
N ALA A 60 -12.91 -1.40 2.42
CA ALA A 60 -14.31 -1.02 2.63
C ALA A 60 -14.54 -0.23 3.93
N THR A 61 -13.67 -0.41 4.92
CA THR A 61 -13.80 0.20 6.25
C THR A 61 -12.54 0.97 6.62
N GLU A 62 -12.70 2.16 7.19
CA GLU A 62 -11.61 3.01 7.66
C GLU A 62 -10.66 2.30 8.64
N GLU A 63 -11.22 1.72 9.71
CA GLU A 63 -10.45 1.01 10.73
C GLU A 63 -9.65 -0.17 10.16
N GLY A 64 -10.26 -0.93 9.24
CA GLY A 64 -9.58 -2.00 8.54
C GLY A 64 -8.38 -1.51 7.73
N VAL A 65 -8.51 -0.38 7.04
CA VAL A 65 -7.41 0.22 6.27
C VAL A 65 -6.31 0.73 7.18
N ILE A 66 -6.65 1.37 8.31
CA ILE A 66 -5.67 1.84 9.29
C ILE A 66 -4.88 0.66 9.87
N THR A 67 -5.58 -0.37 10.32
CA THR A 67 -4.98 -1.56 10.94
C THR A 67 -4.08 -2.30 9.96
N MET A 68 -4.54 -2.51 8.73
CA MET A 68 -3.74 -3.18 7.70
C MET A 68 -2.54 -2.35 7.27
N THR A 69 -2.69 -1.02 7.16
CA THR A 69 -1.58 -0.13 6.82
C THR A 69 -0.50 -0.14 7.89
N ARG A 70 -0.89 -0.05 9.17
CA ARG A 70 0.04 -0.16 10.31
C ARG A 70 0.78 -1.50 10.32
N TRP A 71 0.04 -2.60 10.20
CA TRP A 71 0.63 -3.94 10.17
C TRP A 71 1.63 -4.09 9.02
N HIS A 72 1.26 -3.65 7.81
CA HIS A 72 2.13 -3.77 6.64
C HIS A 72 3.40 -2.93 6.79
N LEU A 73 3.28 -1.67 7.23
CA LEU A 73 4.45 -0.81 7.46
C LEU A 73 5.37 -1.38 8.56
N LYS A 74 4.80 -1.96 9.62
CA LYS A 74 5.57 -2.64 10.66
C LYS A 74 6.32 -3.86 10.09
N CYS A 75 5.66 -4.70 9.31
CA CYS A 75 6.30 -5.86 8.68
C CYS A 75 7.41 -5.47 7.70
N LEU A 76 7.30 -4.31 7.05
CA LEU A 76 8.39 -3.77 6.21
C LEU A 76 9.58 -3.31 7.06
N GLN A 77 9.35 -2.64 8.19
CA GLN A 77 10.41 -2.21 9.11
C GLN A 77 11.13 -3.40 9.75
N GLU A 78 10.39 -4.44 10.12
CA GLU A 78 10.92 -5.66 10.74
C GLU A 78 11.51 -6.65 9.71
N GLY A 79 11.28 -6.43 8.41
CA GLY A 79 11.69 -7.34 7.34
C GLY A 79 10.93 -8.67 7.29
N THR A 80 9.82 -8.81 8.04
CA THR A 80 9.02 -10.04 8.19
C THR A 80 7.91 -10.17 7.16
N LEU A 81 7.70 -9.16 6.30
CA LEU A 81 6.63 -9.17 5.30
C LEU A 81 6.77 -10.36 4.33
N GLY A 82 8.00 -10.77 4.01
CA GLY A 82 8.27 -11.93 3.14
C GLY A 82 7.86 -13.28 3.76
N ASP A 83 7.75 -13.36 5.08
CA ASP A 83 7.34 -14.58 5.78
C ASP A 83 5.81 -14.72 5.81
N CYS A 84 5.10 -13.59 5.79
CA CYS A 84 3.64 -13.53 5.85
C CYS A 84 2.99 -13.50 4.45
N THR A 85 3.76 -13.32 3.39
CA THR A 85 3.25 -13.13 2.03
C THR A 85 3.97 -14.03 1.03
N LYS A 86 3.24 -14.51 0.02
CA LYS A 86 3.83 -15.30 -1.06
C LYS A 86 3.18 -14.96 -2.39
N VAL A 87 4.00 -14.74 -3.41
CA VAL A 87 3.54 -14.64 -4.80
C VAL A 87 3.32 -16.06 -5.32
N ILE A 88 2.06 -16.43 -5.54
CA ILE A 88 1.68 -17.78 -5.98
C ILE A 88 1.62 -17.86 -7.52
N ASN A 89 1.25 -16.76 -8.19
CA ASN A 89 1.17 -16.70 -9.64
C ASN A 89 1.39 -15.26 -10.14
N SER A 90 1.84 -15.11 -11.39
CA SER A 90 1.93 -13.83 -12.10
C SER A 90 1.05 -13.89 -13.35
N GLY A 91 0.01 -13.06 -13.39
CA GLY A 91 -0.90 -12.94 -14.52
C GLY A 91 -0.57 -11.70 -15.35
N VAL A 92 -0.02 -11.87 -16.56
CA VAL A 92 0.23 -10.78 -17.50
C VAL A 92 -0.85 -10.80 -18.58
N VAL A 93 -1.65 -9.74 -18.68
CA VAL A 93 -2.66 -9.60 -19.74
C VAL A 93 -2.10 -8.71 -20.85
N SER A 94 -1.64 -9.33 -21.93
CA SER A 94 -1.22 -8.62 -23.15
C SER A 94 -2.39 -8.61 -24.14
N GLY A 95 -3.31 -7.66 -23.95
CA GLY A 95 -4.48 -7.53 -24.82
C GLY A 95 -5.09 -6.13 -24.71
N LYS A 96 -5.18 -5.43 -25.84
CA LYS A 96 -5.93 -4.18 -25.98
C LYS A 96 -7.40 -4.50 -25.72
N LEU A 97 -7.97 -3.96 -24.65
CA LEU A 97 -9.41 -3.96 -24.37
C LEU A 97 -10.17 -3.23 -25.49
#